data_AF-A0A432SXG2-F1
#
_entry.id   AF-A0A432SXG2-F1
#
_cell.length_a   1.000
_cell.length_b   1.000
_cell.length_c   1.000
_cell.angle_alpha   90.00
_cell.angle_beta   90.00
_cell.angle_gamma   90.00
#
_symmetry.space_group_name_H-M   'P 1'
#
loop_
_entity.id
_entity.type
_entity.pdbx_description
1 polymer ?
#
loop_
_entity_poly.entity_id
_entity_poly.type
_entity_poly.pdbx_seq_one_letter_code
_entity_poly.pdbx_strand_id
1 'polypeptide(L)'
;LDRATAILKDMISVYGMTDVAGLMVLSRSQNSFLGAGAVSTDYSEKMAEDMDHYIRSTLNERYAYVKKTLNEYDGAIENMASVLLNIEVIEGTKVRSIIKEYEEENNMPSRLAHGDKIAAAKARAKAEEEAEAKEKAEEKGELDA
;
A
#
# COMPACT_ATOMS: atom_id res chain seq x y z
N LEU A 1 2.22 -11.23 -8.21
CA LEU A 1 1.04 -12.13 -8.26
C LEU A 1 0.98 -13.00 -7.02
N ASP A 2 2.03 -13.76 -6.71
CA ASP A 2 2.11 -14.63 -5.52
C ASP A 2 1.66 -13.97 -4.20
N ARG A 3 2.19 -12.78 -3.88
CA ARG A 3 1.78 -12.03 -2.67
C ARG A 3 0.27 -11.70 -2.63
N ALA A 4 -0.33 -11.35 -3.76
CA ALA A 4 -1.75 -11.02 -3.80
C ALA A 4 -2.61 -12.26 -3.57
N THR A 5 -2.22 -13.39 -4.18
CA THR A 5 -2.85 -14.70 -3.96
C THR A 5 -2.73 -15.14 -2.50
N ALA A 6 -1.54 -14.99 -1.90
CA ALA A 6 -1.32 -15.31 -0.48
C ALA A 6 -2.24 -14.50 0.45
N ILE A 7 -2.34 -13.18 0.23
CA ILE A 7 -3.24 -12.32 1.00
C ILE A 7 -4.69 -12.79 0.90
N LEU A 8 -5.18 -13.09 -0.31
CA LEU A 8 -6.55 -13.56 -0.50
C LEU A 8 -6.79 -14.92 0.17
N LYS A 9 -5.81 -15.83 0.09
CA LYS A 9 -5.90 -17.12 0.77
C LYS A 9 -5.97 -16.95 2.29
N ASP A 10 -5.22 -16.03 2.87
CA ASP A 10 -5.28 -15.72 4.30
C ASP A 10 -6.60 -15.04 4.68
N MET A 11 -7.12 -14.14 3.84
CA MET A 11 -8.45 -13.53 4.01
C MET A 11 -9.56 -14.57 4.12
N ILE A 12 -9.49 -15.64 3.33
CA ILE A 12 -10.49 -16.70 3.33
C ILE A 12 -10.25 -17.67 4.49
N SER A 13 -9.02 -18.15 4.64
CA SER A 13 -8.72 -19.29 5.53
C SER A 13 -8.41 -18.90 6.97
N VAL A 14 -7.74 -17.76 7.20
CA VAL A 14 -7.27 -17.34 8.52
C VAL A 14 -8.22 -16.31 9.14
N TYR A 15 -8.70 -15.36 8.33
CA TYR A 15 -9.44 -14.21 8.83
C TYR A 15 -10.97 -14.32 8.69
N GLY A 16 -11.48 -15.20 7.81
CA GLY A 16 -12.92 -15.33 7.56
C GLY A 16 -13.55 -14.04 6.99
N MET A 17 -12.82 -13.31 6.14
CA MET A 17 -13.28 -12.06 5.53
C MET A 17 -14.10 -12.30 4.25
N THR A 18 -14.58 -13.51 4.01
CA THR A 18 -15.28 -13.87 2.77
C THR A 18 -16.50 -14.75 3.05
N ASP A 19 -17.49 -14.65 2.16
CA ASP A 19 -18.72 -15.45 2.27
C ASP A 19 -18.50 -16.94 1.93
N VAL A 20 -17.31 -17.31 1.44
CA VAL A 20 -16.95 -18.69 1.07
C VAL A 20 -16.89 -19.58 2.31
N ALA A 21 -16.15 -19.16 3.34
CA ALA A 21 -16.05 -19.85 4.61
C ALA A 21 -17.02 -19.28 5.67
N GLY A 22 -17.65 -18.14 5.39
CA GLY A 22 -18.37 -17.35 6.37
C GLY A 22 -17.43 -16.90 7.51
N LEU A 23 -17.93 -16.91 8.75
CA LEU A 23 -17.14 -16.56 9.94
C LEU A 23 -16.21 -17.69 10.42
N MET A 24 -16.12 -18.80 9.67
CA MET A 24 -15.32 -19.96 10.06
C MET A 24 -13.85 -19.75 9.68
N VAL A 25 -12.95 -20.08 10.61
CA VAL A 25 -11.51 -20.10 10.35
C VAL A 25 -11.13 -21.51 9.87
N LEU A 26 -10.67 -21.62 8.63
CA LEU A 26 -10.30 -22.88 7.98
C LEU A 26 -8.84 -23.29 8.25
N SER A 27 -8.00 -22.34 8.65
CA SER A 27 -6.59 -22.57 8.94
C SER A 27 -6.15 -21.73 10.14
N ARG A 28 -5.56 -22.39 11.14
CA ARG A 28 -4.85 -21.72 12.23
C ARG A 28 -3.36 -21.78 11.92
N SER A 29 -2.75 -20.62 11.67
CA SER A 29 -1.29 -20.52 11.58
C SER A 29 -0.68 -20.99 12.91
N GLN A 30 -0.04 -22.16 12.89
CA GLN A 30 0.70 -22.69 14.02
C GLN A 30 2.12 -22.13 13.90
N ASN A 31 2.51 -21.22 14.79
CA ASN A 31 3.91 -20.79 14.91
C ASN A 31 4.75 -21.99 15.36
N SER A 32 5.30 -22.73 14.40
CA SER A 32 6.16 -23.88 14.68
C SER A 32 7.58 -23.40 15.00
N PHE A 33 7.79 -22.99 16.24
CA PHE A 33 9.14 -22.68 16.75
C PHE A 33 9.97 -23.97 16.97
N LEU A 34 9.34 -25.15 16.99
CA LEU A 34 9.99 -26.44 17.32
C LEU A 34 9.74 -27.55 16.28
N GLY A 35 9.52 -27.20 15.02
CA GLY A 35 9.49 -28.16 13.93
C GLY A 35 8.11 -28.75 13.65
N ALA A 36 7.73 -28.63 12.37
CA ALA A 36 6.82 -29.45 11.59
C ALA A 36 5.62 -30.08 12.32
N GLY A 37 4.64 -29.25 12.69
CA GLY A 37 3.26 -29.70 12.69
C GLY A 37 2.71 -29.56 11.27
N ALA A 38 2.24 -30.65 10.65
CA ALA A 38 1.55 -30.57 9.37
C ALA A 38 0.36 -29.61 9.50
N VAL A 39 0.25 -28.65 8.57
CA VAL A 39 -0.92 -27.78 8.49
C VAL A 39 -2.09 -28.66 8.07
N SER A 40 -2.94 -29.04 9.01
CA SER A 40 -4.20 -29.72 8.69
C SER A 40 -5.12 -28.71 8.02
N THR A 41 -5.46 -28.96 6.76
CA THR A 41 -6.50 -28.23 6.06
C THR A 41 -7.82 -28.92 6.33
N ASP A 42 -8.58 -28.40 7.30
CA ASP A 42 -9.84 -29.00 7.74
C ASP A 42 -11.02 -28.47 6.89
N TYR A 43 -10.97 -28.67 5.57
CA TYR A 43 -12.04 -28.28 4.65
C TYR A 43 -12.24 -29.28 3.51
N SER A 44 -13.46 -29.33 2.98
CA SER A 44 -13.82 -30.25 1.89
C SER A 44 -13.22 -29.83 0.55
N GLU A 45 -13.09 -30.77 -0.40
CA GLU A 45 -12.71 -30.47 -1.79
C GLU A 45 -13.59 -29.40 -2.43
N LYS A 46 -14.91 -29.45 -2.14
CA LYS A 46 -15.85 -28.43 -2.62
C LYS A 46 -15.52 -27.03 -2.08
N MET A 47 -15.16 -26.93 -0.80
CA MET A 47 -14.75 -25.66 -0.20
C MET A 47 -13.43 -25.16 -0.80
N ALA A 48 -12.50 -26.08 -1.12
CA ALA A 48 -11.27 -25.75 -1.80
C ALA A 48 -11.53 -25.16 -3.21
N GLU A 49 -12.43 -25.78 -3.96
CA GLU A 49 -12.86 -25.30 -5.28
C GLU A 49 -13.53 -23.92 -5.20
N ASP A 50 -14.43 -23.72 -4.22
CA ASP A 50 -15.10 -22.43 -3.99
C ASP A 50 -14.09 -21.32 -3.63
N MET A 51 -13.08 -21.65 -2.81
CA MET A 51 -11.97 -20.75 -2.47
C MET A 51 -11.16 -20.36 -3.71
N ASP A 52 -10.76 -21.33 -4.53
CA ASP A 52 -9.99 -21.06 -5.75
C ASP A 52 -10.78 -20.22 -6.76
N HIS A 53 -12.09 -20.49 -6.87
CA HIS A 53 -12.99 -19.70 -7.71
C HIS A 53 -13.04 -18.24 -7.25
N TYR A 54 -13.20 -18.01 -5.95
CA TYR A 54 -13.24 -16.67 -5.35
C TYR A 54 -11.90 -15.93 -5.52
N ILE A 55 -10.77 -16.61 -5.32
CA ILE A 55 -9.45 -16.01 -5.52
C ILE A 55 -9.29 -15.54 -6.97
N ARG A 56 -9.65 -16.39 -7.93
CA ARG A 56 -9.55 -16.06 -9.35
C ARG A 56 -10.46 -14.90 -9.75
N SER A 57 -11.73 -14.91 -9.33
CA SER A 57 -12.67 -13.84 -9.66
C SER A 57 -12.22 -12.50 -9.06
N THR A 58 -11.82 -12.51 -7.78
CA THR A 58 -11.37 -11.31 -7.07
C THR A 58 -10.08 -10.74 -7.68
N LEU A 59 -9.11 -11.59 -8.03
CA LEU A 59 -7.89 -11.14 -8.70
C LEU A 59 -8.19 -10.47 -10.04
N ASN A 60 -9.08 -11.06 -10.84
CA ASN A 60 -9.46 -10.50 -12.14
C ASN A 60 -10.18 -9.15 -11.99
N GLU A 61 -11.12 -9.05 -11.05
CA GLU A 61 -11.83 -7.81 -10.76
C GLU A 61 -10.86 -6.71 -10.32
N ARG A 62 -9.99 -7.02 -9.35
CA ARG A 62 -9.00 -6.06 -8.84
C ARG A 62 -7.98 -5.67 -9.89
N TYR A 63 -7.54 -6.61 -10.71
CA TYR A 63 -6.67 -6.32 -11.84
C TYR A 63 -7.33 -5.35 -12.82
N ALA A 64 -8.58 -5.60 -13.21
CA ALA A 64 -9.33 -4.71 -14.10
C ALA A 64 -9.50 -3.31 -13.48
N TYR A 65 -9.85 -3.24 -12.19
CA TYR A 65 -9.97 -1.98 -11.46
C TYR A 65 -8.66 -1.19 -11.43
N VAL A 66 -7.55 -1.84 -11.08
CA VAL A 66 -6.23 -1.20 -11.03
C VAL A 66 -5.81 -0.75 -12.42
N LYS A 67 -5.98 -1.60 -13.45
CA LYS A 67 -5.67 -1.23 -14.83
C LYS A 67 -6.46 -0.01 -15.30
N LYS A 68 -7.76 0.05 -14.98
CA LYS A 68 -8.61 1.22 -15.26
C LYS A 68 -8.08 2.46 -14.55
N THR A 69 -7.74 2.35 -13.27
CA THR A 69 -7.21 3.46 -12.47
C THR A 69 -5.87 3.96 -13.01
N LEU A 70 -4.96 3.06 -13.40
CA LEU A 70 -3.68 3.45 -13.99
C LEU A 70 -3.87 4.16 -15.34
N ASN A 71 -4.83 3.73 -16.15
CA ASN A 71 -5.16 4.40 -17.40
C ASN A 71 -5.83 5.76 -17.19
N GLU A 72 -6.67 5.91 -16.15
CA GLU A 72 -7.29 7.19 -15.80
C GLU A 72 -6.26 8.24 -15.33
N TYR A 73 -5.14 7.78 -14.77
CA TYR A 73 -4.05 8.61 -14.23
C TYR A 73 -2.75 8.49 -15.05
N ASP A 74 -2.85 8.13 -16.33
CA ASP A 74 -1.70 7.90 -17.20
C ASP A 74 -0.75 9.10 -17.25
N GLY A 75 -1.28 10.32 -17.39
CA GLY A 75 -0.50 11.55 -17.42
C GLY A 75 0.25 11.81 -16.11
N ALA A 76 -0.36 11.52 -14.95
CA ALA A 76 0.32 11.62 -13.66
C ALA A 76 1.47 10.61 -13.55
N ILE A 77 1.26 9.39 -14.04
CA ILE A 77 2.26 8.31 -14.03
C ILE A 77 3.43 8.64 -14.95
N GLU A 78 3.16 9.18 -16.14
CA GLU A 78 4.21 9.56 -17.09
C GLU A 78 5.05 10.73 -16.58
N ASN A 79 4.43 11.70 -15.89
CA ASN A 79 5.14 12.75 -15.17
C ASN A 79 6.03 12.15 -14.06
N MET A 80 5.47 11.28 -13.21
CA MET A 80 6.24 10.61 -12.15
C MET A 80 7.44 9.83 -12.70
N ALA A 81 7.24 9.09 -13.80
CA ALA A 81 8.32 8.35 -14.47
C ALA A 81 9.40 9.29 -15.02
N SER A 82 9.00 10.41 -15.62
CA SER A 82 9.92 11.44 -16.13
C SER A 82 10.76 12.05 -15.00
N VAL A 83 10.15 12.30 -13.83
CA VAL A 83 10.88 12.79 -12.65
C VAL A 83 11.87 11.73 -12.15
N LEU A 84 11.45 10.47 -12.04
CA LEU A 84 12.31 9.37 -11.60
C LEU A 84 13.53 9.16 -12.51
N LEU A 85 13.41 9.39 -13.81
CA LEU A 85 14.54 9.33 -14.74
C LEU A 85 15.61 10.40 -14.46
N ASN A 86 15.23 11.53 -13.87
CA ASN A 86 16.15 12.63 -13.58
C ASN A 86 16.82 12.53 -12.21
N ILE A 87 16.07 12.16 -11.17
CA ILE A 87 16.54 12.22 -9.77
C ILE A 87 16.64 10.86 -9.07
N GLU A 88 16.30 9.75 -9.74
CA GLU A 88 16.38 8.35 -9.30
C GLU A 88 15.47 7.99 -8.09
N VAL A 89 15.31 8.90 -7.14
CA VAL A 89 14.50 8.75 -5.92
C VAL A 89 13.57 9.95 -5.78
N ILE A 90 12.29 9.67 -5.52
CA ILE A 90 11.28 10.69 -5.23
C ILE A 90 10.66 10.46 -3.86
N GLU A 91 10.43 11.55 -3.12
CA GLU A 91 9.70 11.46 -1.86
C GLU A 91 8.20 11.28 -2.07
N GLY A 92 7.55 10.64 -1.11
CA GLY A 92 6.10 10.47 -1.12
C GLY A 92 5.32 11.81 -1.08
N THR A 93 5.91 12.87 -0.53
CA THR A 93 5.32 14.24 -0.57
C THR A 93 5.22 14.76 -2.01
N LYS A 94 6.24 14.51 -2.83
CA LYS A 94 6.28 14.88 -4.24
C LYS A 94 5.34 14.04 -5.10
N VAL A 95 5.30 12.72 -4.89
CA VAL A 95 4.32 11.82 -5.53
C VAL A 95 2.90 12.32 -5.34
N ARG A 96 2.56 12.68 -4.10
CA ARG A 96 1.23 13.20 -3.76
C ARG A 96 0.93 14.55 -4.40
N SER A 97 1.92 15.43 -4.55
CA SER A 97 1.71 16.71 -5.23
C SER A 97 1.38 16.50 -6.69
N ILE A 98 2.13 15.62 -7.39
CA ILE A 98 1.89 15.30 -8.80
C ILE A 98 0.47 14.73 -9.01
N ILE A 99 0.05 13.80 -8.14
CA ILE A 99 -1.30 13.23 -8.22
C ILE A 99 -2.36 14.31 -7.97
N LYS A 100 -2.18 15.15 -6.95
CA LYS A 100 -3.13 16.22 -6.61
C LYS A 100 -3.26 17.24 -7.74
N GLU A 101 -2.14 17.69 -8.30
CA GLU A 101 -2.08 18.62 -9.42
C GLU A 101 -2.85 18.04 -10.63
N TYR A 102 -2.61 16.76 -10.96
CA TYR A 102 -3.33 16.07 -12.03
C TYR A 102 -4.85 15.97 -11.77
N GLU A 103 -5.26 15.68 -10.53
CA GLU A 103 -6.68 15.62 -10.15
C GLU A 103 -7.36 16.99 -10.28
N GLU A 104 -6.68 18.08 -9.89
CA GLU A 104 -7.18 19.45 -10.00
C GLU A 104 -7.30 19.90 -11.46
N GLU A 105 -6.32 19.59 -12.30
CA GLU A 105 -6.31 19.90 -13.73
C GLU A 105 -7.42 19.17 -14.51
N ASN A 106 -7.70 17.92 -14.13
CA ASN A 106 -8.70 17.07 -14.81
C ASN A 106 -10.08 17.07 -14.12
N ASN A 107 -10.28 17.94 -13.12
CA ASN A 107 -11.50 18.03 -12.31
C ASN A 107 -11.98 16.68 -11.73
N MET A 108 -11.04 15.84 -11.30
CA MET A 108 -11.32 14.51 -10.78
C MET A 108 -11.55 14.55 -9.25
N PRO A 109 -12.43 13.68 -8.71
CA PRO A 109 -12.55 13.54 -7.27
C PRO A 109 -11.25 12.98 -6.69
N SER A 110 -10.77 13.57 -5.60
CA SER A 110 -9.49 13.15 -5.04
C SER A 110 -9.54 11.74 -4.48
N ARG A 111 -8.57 10.91 -4.89
CA ARG A 111 -8.39 9.53 -4.41
C ARG A 111 -7.30 9.43 -3.35
N LEU A 112 -6.72 10.56 -2.94
CA LEU A 112 -5.70 10.62 -1.90
C LEU A 112 -6.32 10.28 -0.53
N ALA A 113 -5.95 9.13 0.01
CA ALA A 113 -6.38 8.69 1.34
C ALA A 113 -5.54 9.31 2.47
N HIS A 114 -6.13 9.42 3.67
CA HIS A 114 -5.45 9.73 4.93
C HIS A 114 -4.81 11.12 5.01
N GLY A 115 -5.41 12.13 4.37
CA GLY A 115 -4.93 13.52 4.35
C GLY A 115 -4.55 14.06 5.73
N ASP A 116 -5.33 13.78 6.77
CA ASP A 116 -5.11 14.29 8.14
C ASP A 116 -3.82 13.73 8.77
N LYS A 117 -3.57 12.42 8.63
CA LYS A 117 -2.36 11.77 9.16
C LYS A 117 -1.11 12.23 8.40
N ILE A 118 -1.26 12.52 7.11
CA ILE A 118 -0.17 12.96 6.25
C ILE A 118 0.17 14.42 6.52
N ALA A 119 -0.82 15.29 6.74
CA ALA A 119 -0.61 16.66 7.15
C ALA A 119 0.14 16.74 8.48
N ALA A 120 -0.23 15.88 9.44
CA ALA A 120 0.48 15.76 10.73
C ALA A 120 1.93 15.30 10.55
N ALA A 121 2.18 14.29 9.71
CA ALA A 121 3.54 13.82 9.41
C ALA A 121 4.38 14.90 8.70
N LYS A 122 3.78 15.64 7.76
CA LYS A 122 4.44 16.72 7.01
C LYS A 122 4.79 17.91 7.91
N ALA A 123 3.91 18.27 8.85
CA ALA A 123 4.16 19.31 9.85
C ALA A 123 5.31 18.92 10.78
N ARG A 124 5.37 17.64 11.18
CA ARG A 124 6.44 17.11 12.05
C ARG A 124 7.80 17.09 11.34
N ALA A 125 7.85 16.62 10.09
CA ALA A 125 9.08 16.64 9.29
C ALA A 125 9.60 18.06 9.03
N LYS A 126 8.70 19.02 8.75
CA LYS A 126 9.08 20.44 8.57
C LYS A 126 9.62 21.05 9.86
N ALA A 127 9.05 20.69 11.02
CA ALA A 127 9.55 21.14 12.32
C ALA A 127 10.93 20.55 12.64
N GLU A 128 11.19 19.30 12.25
CA GLU A 128 12.49 18.63 12.41
C GLU A 128 13.57 19.26 11.50
N GLU A 129 13.26 19.56 10.22
CA GLU A 129 14.18 20.30 9.33
C GLU A 129 14.47 21.72 9.83
N GLU A 130 13.45 22.44 10.30
CA GLU A 130 13.64 23.80 10.85
C GLU A 130 14.44 23.79 12.17
N ALA A 131 14.39 22.70 12.94
CA ALA A 131 15.20 22.52 14.13
C ALA A 131 16.67 22.20 13.78
N GLU A 132 16.92 21.25 12.87
CA GLU A 132 18.27 20.93 12.41
C GLU A 132 18.96 22.12 11.70
N ALA A 133 18.19 22.93 10.96
CA ALA A 133 18.72 24.13 10.31
C ALA A 133 19.13 25.22 11.31
N LYS A 134 18.42 25.32 12.45
CA LYS A 134 18.79 26.25 13.54
C LYS A 134 20.01 25.76 14.29
N GLU A 135 20.10 24.47 14.60
CA GLU A 135 21.24 23.86 15.29
C GLU A 135 22.54 24.02 14.48
N LYS A 136 22.49 23.77 13.16
CA LYS A 136 23.62 24.01 12.24
C LYS A 136 23.98 25.49 12.05
N ALA A 137 23.04 26.41 12.28
CA ALA A 137 23.30 27.85 12.20
C ALA A 137 23.95 28.38 13.50
N GLU A 138 23.58 27.84 14.65
CA GLU A 138 24.20 28.14 15.94
C GLU A 138 25.63 27.59 16.01
N GLU A 139 25.88 26.37 15.53
CA GLU A 139 27.23 25.75 15.50
C GLU A 139 28.21 26.47 14.55
N LYS A 140 27.71 27.11 13.49
CA LYS A 140 28.53 27.96 12.59
C LYS A 140 28.80 29.36 13.14
N GLY A 141 27.93 29.89 14.01
CA GLY A 141 28.12 31.20 14.63
C GLY A 141 29.21 31.22 15.70
N GLU A 142 29.58 30.06 16.24
CA GLU A 142 30.57 29.91 17.32
C GLU A 142 32.01 29.68 16.80
N LEU A 143 32.18 29.41 15.50
CA LEU A 143 33.49 29.17 14.86
C LEU A 143 34.11 30.40 14.17
N ASP A 144 33.34 31.49 14.00
CA ASP A 144 33.77 32.75 13.36
C ASP A 144 33.98 33.91 14.37
N ALA A 145 33.93 33.65 15.69
CA ALA A 145 34.20 34.61 16.78
C ALA A 145 35.53 34.32 17.50
#